data_AF-A0A1H2DP99-F1
#
_entry.id   AF-A0A1H2DP99-F1
#
_cell.length_a   1.000
_cell.length_b   1.000
_cell.length_c   1.000
_cell.angle_alpha   90.00
_cell.angle_beta   90.00
_cell.angle_gamma   90.00
#
_symmetry.space_group_name_H-M   'P 1'
#
loop_
_entity.id
_entity.type
_entity.pdbx_description
1 polymer ?
#
loop_
_entity_poly.entity_id
_entity_poly.type
_entity_poly.pdbx_seq_one_letter_code
_entity_poly.pdbx_strand_id
1 'polypeptide(L)' 'MLGPGPLIAIDVVLLYTTLGPLVLFAIYVLFDSLDRSGKPVRQSQDEITGKKDPAVWTNDDIDLYMDRI' A
#
# COMPACT_ATOMS: atom_id res chain seq x y z
N MET A 1 21.05 34.63 27.91
CA MET A 1 19.78 33.94 28.22
C MET A 1 18.95 33.98 26.95
N LEU A 2 18.61 32.82 26.38
CA LEU A 2 17.70 32.79 25.22
C LEU A 2 16.34 33.32 25.67
N GLY A 3 15.85 34.36 25.02
CA GLY A 3 14.52 34.91 25.29
C GLY A 3 13.42 33.95 24.85
N PRO A 4 12.16 34.20 25.25
CA PRO A 4 11.04 33.32 24.91
C PRO A 4 10.82 33.17 23.40
N GLY A 5 11.13 34.19 22.58
CA GLY A 5 10.94 34.16 21.13
C GLY A 5 11.66 32.99 20.43
N PRO A 6 13.00 32.86 20.58
CA PRO A 6 13.74 31.72 20.04
C PRO A 6 13.25 30.35 20.54
N LEU A 7 12.83 30.23 21.81
CA LEU A 7 12.30 28.97 22.33
C LEU A 7 11.00 28.57 21.63
N ILE A 8 10.09 29.54 21.43
CA ILE A 8 8.82 29.31 20.72
C ILE A 8 9.09 28.91 19.26
N ALA A 9 10.03 29.57 18.59
CA ALA A 9 10.37 29.24 17.21
C ALA A 9 10.89 27.80 17.08
N ILE A 10 11.76 27.37 18.00
CA ILE A 10 12.27 26.00 18.01
C ILE A 10 11.13 25.00 18.24
N ASP A 11 10.25 25.29 19.20
CA ASP A 11 9.11 24.41 19.52
C ASP A 11 8.17 24.25 18.32
N VAL A 12 7.84 25.35 17.65
CA VAL A 12 7.02 25.33 16.43
C VAL A 12 7.69 24.55 15.32
N VAL A 13 9.01 24.73 15.10
CA VAL A 13 9.75 23.98 14.08
C VAL A 13 9.76 22.49 14.39
N LEU A 14 10.02 22.09 15.63
CA LEU A 14 10.00 20.69 16.04
C LEU A 14 8.60 20.08 15.91
N LEU A 15 7.57 20.82 16.31
CA LEU A 15 6.19 20.40 16.18
C LEU A 15 5.84 20.13 14.71
N TYR A 16 6.08 21.07 13.80
CA TYR A 16 5.77 20.85 12.39
C TYR A 16 6.64 19.78 11.73
N THR A 17 7.91 19.68 12.11
CA THR A 17 8.85 18.70 11.53
C THR A 17 8.50 17.27 11.96
N THR A 18 7.93 17.08 13.15
CA THR A 18 7.51 15.76 13.64
C THR A 18 6.07 15.43 13.26
N LEU A 19 5.16 16.39 13.41
CA LEU A 19 3.74 16.20 13.15
C LEU A 19 3.44 16.13 11.65
N GLY A 20 4.17 16.86 10.81
CA GLY A 20 3.97 16.85 9.35
C GLY A 20 4.12 15.45 8.74
N PRO A 21 5.27 14.77 8.90
CA PRO A 21 5.46 13.40 8.44
C PRO A 21 4.47 12.42 9.06
N LEU A 22 4.13 12.59 10.35
CA LEU A 22 3.16 11.74 11.04
C LEU A 22 1.76 11.85 10.42
N VAL A 23 1.31 13.07 10.15
CA VAL A 23 0.01 13.34 9.52
C VAL A 23 -0.01 12.82 8.09
N LEU A 24 1.04 13.06 7.30
CA LEU A 24 1.16 12.53 5.94
C LEU A 24 1.12 11.00 5.93
N PHE A 25 1.82 10.36 6.86
CA PHE A 25 1.80 8.90 7.01
C PHE A 25 0.40 8.39 7.40
N ALA A 26 -0.26 9.05 8.35
CA ALA A 26 -1.62 8.66 8.75
C ALA A 26 -2.61 8.77 7.58
N ILE A 27 -2.53 9.83 6.78
CA ILE A 27 -3.36 10.01 5.58
C ILE A 27 -3.05 8.94 4.54
N TYR A 28 -1.76 8.63 4.32
CA TYR A 28 -1.34 7.58 3.39
C TYR A 28 -1.92 6.22 3.78
N VAL A 29 -1.78 5.84 5.06
CA VAL A 29 -2.35 4.59 5.59
C VAL A 29 -3.87 4.58 5.49
N LEU A 30 -4.53 5.71 5.76
CA LEU A 30 -5.99 5.82 5.61
C LEU A 30 -6.41 5.55 4.16
N PHE A 31 -5.72 6.15 3.18
CA PHE A 31 -6.01 5.89 1.76
C PHE A 31 -5.68 4.45 1.34
N ASP A 32 -4.57 3.86 1.78
CA ASP A 32 -4.26 2.45 1.52
C ASP A 32 -5.34 1.52 2.11
N SER A 33 -5.83 1.84 3.32
CA SER A 33 -6.91 1.06 3.95
C SER A 33 -8.24 1.16 3.21
N LEU A 34 -8.56 2.34 2.67
CA LEU A 34 -9.77 2.57 1.88
C LEU A 34 -9.69 1.89 0.50
N ASP A 35 -8.51 1.88 -0.13
CA ASP A 35 -8.28 1.19 -1.41
C ASP A 35 -8.43 -0.33 -1.28
N ARG A 36 -7.89 -0.90 -0.19
CA ARG A 36 -8.06 -2.33 0.14
C ARG A 36 -9.49 -2.72 0.49
N SER A 37 -10.31 -1.77 0.92
CA SER A 37 -11.74 -2.02 1.18
C SER A 37 -12.55 -2.22 -0.11
N GLY A 38 -11.99 -1.89 -1.29
CA GLY A 38 -12.67 -2.00 -2.57
C GLY A 38 -12.39 -3.30 -3.34
N LYS A 39 -11.21 -3.90 -3.20
CA LYS A 39 -10.84 -5.13 -3.92
C LYS A 39 -9.81 -5.92 -3.14
N PRO A 40 -9.98 -7.23 -2.89
CA PRO A 40 -8.80 -8.06 -2.78
C PRO A 40 -8.05 -7.90 -4.11
N VAL A 41 -6.74 -7.63 -4.07
CA VAL A 41 -5.86 -7.89 -5.20
C VAL A 41 -5.81 -9.42 -5.39
N ARG A 42 -6.94 -10.01 -5.76
CA ARG A 42 -6.97 -11.16 -6.64
C ARG A 42 -6.49 -10.58 -7.95
N GLN A 43 -5.17 -10.62 -8.16
CA GLN A 43 -4.65 -10.81 -9.51
C GLN A 43 -5.59 -11.84 -10.13
N SER A 44 -6.43 -11.41 -11.08
CA SER A 44 -7.48 -12.26 -11.63
C SER A 44 -6.80 -13.56 -12.05
N GLN A 45 -7.22 -14.70 -11.48
CA GLN A 45 -6.70 -16.02 -11.83
C GLN A 45 -6.80 -16.28 -13.34
N ASP A 46 -7.72 -15.58 -14.02
CA ASP A 46 -7.83 -15.50 -15.48
C ASP A 46 -6.62 -14.89 -16.20
N GLU A 47 -5.90 -13.95 -15.58
CA GLU A 47 -4.74 -13.29 -16.21
C GLU A 47 -3.49 -14.17 -16.17
N ILE A 48 -3.40 -15.11 -15.21
CA ILE A 48 -2.26 -16.01 -15.04
C ILE A 48 -2.31 -17.13 -16.08
N THR A 49 -3.45 -17.80 -16.26
CA THR A 49 -3.58 -18.91 -17.21
C THR A 49 -3.76 -18.44 -18.66
N GLY A 50 -4.33 -17.25 -18.89
CA GLY A 50 -4.50 -16.69 -20.24
C GLY A 50 -3.25 -16.09 -20.87
N LYS A 51 -2.27 -15.63 -20.07
CA LYS A 51 -0.99 -15.05 -20.58
C LYS A 51 0.21 -15.99 -20.49
N LYS A 52 0.16 -17.01 -19.61
CA LYS A 52 1.30 -17.90 -19.38
C LYS A 52 1.26 -19.06 -20.38
N ASP A 53 2.38 -19.29 -21.05
CA ASP A 53 2.56 -20.42 -21.96
C ASP A 53 2.19 -21.74 -21.25
N PRO A 54 1.32 -22.58 -21.84
CA PRO A 54 0.96 -23.89 -21.30
C PRO A 54 2.17 -24.77 -20.97
N ALA A 55 3.30 -24.59 -21.65
CA ALA A 55 4.54 -25.32 -21.39
C ALA A 55 5.18 -24.99 -20.04
N VAL A 56 4.76 -23.90 -19.38
CA VAL A 56 5.32 -23.41 -18.10
C VAL A 56 4.29 -23.48 -16.97
N TRP A 57 3.14 -24.11 -17.20
CA TRP A 57 2.12 -24.29 -16.17
C TRP A 57 2.63 -25.20 -15.05
N THR A 58 2.31 -24.80 -13.82
CA THR A 58 2.49 -25.65 -12.65
C THR A 58 1.30 -26.60 -12.51
N ASN A 59 1.41 -27.65 -11.71
CA ASN A 59 0.30 -28.60 -11.52
C ASN A 59 -0.99 -27.89 -11.05
N ASP A 60 -0.86 -26.90 -10.17
CA ASP A 60 -1.98 -26.09 -9.68
C ASP A 60 -2.64 -25.27 -10.81
N ASP A 61 -1.86 -24.80 -11.80
CA ASP A 61 -2.38 -24.08 -12.97
C ASP A 61 -3.17 -25.03 -13.91
N ILE A 62 -2.72 -26.28 -14.03
CA ILE A 62 -3.33 -27.30 -14.89
C ILE A 62 -4.66 -27.78 -14.30
N ASP A 63 -4.70 -28.09 -13.01
CA ASP A 63 -5.91 -28.55 -12.32
C ASP A 63 -7.02 -27.48 -12.42
N LEU A 64 -6.64 -26.22 -12.26
CA LEU A 64 -7.55 -25.08 -12.36
C LEU A 64 -8.06 -24.82 -13.80
N TYR A 65 -7.26 -25.15 -14.82
CA TYR A 65 -7.72 -25.12 -16.22
C TYR A 65 -8.69 -26.26 -16.52
N MET A 66 -8.43 -27.47 -16.00
CA MET A 66 -9.28 -28.65 -16.22
C MET A 66 -10.65 -28.52 -15.55
N ASP A 67 -10.74 -27.90 -14.38
CA ASP A 67 -12.02 -27.63 -13.71
C ASP A 67 -12.92 -26.64 -14.49
N ARG A 68 -12.38 -25.91 -15.48
CA ARG A 68 -13.08 -24.90 -16.27
C ARG A 68 -13.73 -25.47 -17.56
N ILE A 69 -13.31 -26.64 -18.04
CA ILE A 69 -13.73 -27.25 -19.32
C ILE A 69 -14.81 -28.29 -19.10
#